data_AF-A0A8C1DXP9-F1
#
_entry.id   AF-A0A8C1DXP9-F1
#
_cell.length_a   1.000
_cell.length_b   1.000
_cell.length_c   1.000
_cell.angle_alpha   90.00
_cell.angle_beta   90.00
_cell.angle_gamma   90.00
#
_symmetry.space_group_name_H-M   'P 1'
#
loop_
_entity.id
_entity.type
_entity.pdbx_description
1 polymer ?
#
loop_
_entity_poly.entity_id
_entity_poly.type
_entity_poly.pdbx_seq_one_letter_code
_entity_poly.pdbx_strand_id
1 'polypeptide(L)'
;MSKVMGIHHIVILLLVLCASLSTYGQTEEVKQRYKKFIRQHVFGAMNVQRCDSEIRTRRITGSQNDNSCKEVNTFILANNNQVKAVCTGGGTRLPENRDLYMSNKPFPVVTCTLISGERHPKCEYRGHRSTRKIVVGCADDWPTHYEEGVIV
;
A
#
# COMPACT_ATOMS: atom_id res chain seq x y z
N MET A 1 -29.05 -43.59 26.03
CA MET A 1 -28.61 -43.28 24.64
C MET A 1 -28.86 -41.83 24.24
N SER A 2 -29.81 -41.11 24.84
CA SER A 2 -30.13 -39.71 24.48
C SER A 2 -29.12 -38.64 24.93
N LYS A 3 -28.36 -38.87 26.03
CA LYS A 3 -27.34 -37.91 26.51
C LYS A 3 -26.11 -37.80 25.59
N VAL A 4 -25.74 -38.89 24.91
CA VAL A 4 -24.56 -38.96 24.03
C VAL A 4 -24.82 -38.18 22.73
N MET A 5 -26.02 -38.30 22.16
CA MET A 5 -26.46 -37.58 20.96
C MET A 5 -26.42 -36.05 21.15
N GLY A 6 -26.86 -35.57 22.32
CA GLY A 6 -26.83 -34.13 22.65
C GLY A 6 -25.42 -33.54 22.76
N ILE A 7 -24.45 -34.32 23.27
CA ILE A 7 -23.04 -33.88 23.37
C ILE A 7 -22.42 -33.81 21.97
N HIS A 8 -22.69 -34.77 21.08
CA HIS A 8 -22.21 -34.73 19.70
C HIS A 8 -22.74 -33.49 18.95
N HIS A 9 -24.02 -33.16 19.09
CA HIS A 9 -24.59 -31.96 18.46
C HIS A 9 -24.01 -30.66 19.00
N ILE A 10 -23.75 -30.57 20.31
CA ILE A 10 -23.10 -29.39 20.93
C ILE A 10 -21.65 -29.24 20.44
N VAL A 11 -20.90 -30.33 20.34
CA VAL A 11 -19.52 -30.33 19.84
C VAL A 11 -19.48 -29.95 18.35
N ILE A 12 -20.40 -30.47 17.54
CA ILE A 12 -20.52 -30.11 16.12
C ILE A 12 -20.89 -28.62 15.96
N LEU A 13 -21.83 -28.11 16.77
CA LEU A 13 -22.23 -26.69 16.74
C LEU A 13 -21.05 -25.78 17.15
N LEU A 14 -20.29 -26.15 18.18
CA LEU A 14 -19.08 -25.42 18.62
C LEU A 14 -17.97 -25.45 17.57
N LEU A 15 -17.77 -26.57 16.87
CA LEU A 15 -16.80 -26.67 15.76
C LEU A 15 -17.20 -25.80 14.56
N VAL A 16 -18.50 -25.71 14.25
CA VAL A 16 -19.03 -24.85 13.17
C VAL A 16 -18.95 -23.36 13.55
N LEU A 17 -19.20 -23.02 14.82
CA LEU A 17 -18.99 -21.65 15.33
C LEU A 17 -17.50 -21.27 15.36
N CYS A 18 -16.60 -22.16 15.74
CA CYS A 18 -15.15 -21.91 15.65
C CYS A 18 -14.68 -21.78 14.20
N ALA A 19 -15.29 -22.49 13.24
CA ALA A 19 -14.99 -22.35 11.82
C ALA A 19 -15.50 -21.02 11.22
N SER A 20 -16.63 -20.47 11.72
CA SER A 20 -17.18 -19.19 11.28
C SER A 20 -16.52 -17.96 11.91
N LEU A 21 -15.69 -18.15 12.93
CA LEU A 21 -14.81 -17.11 13.50
C LEU A 21 -13.52 -16.87 12.67
N SER A 22 -13.39 -17.51 11.51
CA SER A 22 -12.28 -17.31 10.57
C SER A 22 -12.41 -15.96 9.84
N THR A 23 -12.03 -14.91 10.57
CA THR A 23 -11.35 -13.70 10.10
C THR A 23 -12.08 -12.78 9.13
N TYR A 24 -12.86 -11.86 9.70
CA TYR A 24 -13.06 -10.49 9.16
C TYR A 24 -11.78 -9.62 9.29
N GLY A 25 -10.60 -10.25 9.26
CA GLY A 25 -9.30 -9.60 9.45
C GLY A 25 -8.50 -9.68 8.15
N GLN A 26 -7.73 -8.62 7.85
CA GLN A 26 -6.83 -8.59 6.68
C GLN A 26 -5.99 -9.87 6.61
N THR A 27 -5.89 -10.44 5.41
CA THR A 27 -4.93 -11.53 5.15
C THR A 27 -3.51 -11.05 5.43
N GLU A 28 -2.61 -11.97 5.80
CA GLU A 28 -1.21 -11.61 6.01
C GLU A 28 -0.58 -11.00 4.75
N GLU A 29 -1.01 -11.43 3.56
CA GLU A 29 -0.58 -10.85 2.29
C GLU A 29 -0.94 -9.35 2.19
N VAL A 30 -2.20 -8.99 2.45
CA VAL A 30 -2.67 -7.59 2.40
C VAL A 30 -1.89 -6.73 3.39
N LYS A 31 -1.64 -7.24 4.61
CA LYS A 31 -0.83 -6.53 5.62
C LYS A 31 0.58 -6.27 5.12
N GLN A 32 1.25 -7.23 4.50
CA GLN A 32 2.61 -7.05 3.98
C GLN A 32 2.63 -6.04 2.83
N ARG A 33 1.67 -6.12 1.91
CA ARG A 33 1.55 -5.17 0.80
C ARG A 33 1.24 -3.75 1.28
N TYR A 34 0.35 -3.59 2.25
CA TYR A 34 0.07 -2.29 2.88
C TYR A 34 1.30 -1.72 3.58
N LYS A 35 2.03 -2.52 4.36
CA LYS A 35 3.30 -2.09 4.99
C LYS A 35 4.32 -1.64 3.95
N LYS A 36 4.45 -2.38 2.84
CA LYS A 36 5.32 -2.01 1.71
C LYS A 36 4.86 -0.70 1.08
N PHE A 37 3.57 -0.53 0.84
CA PHE A 37 2.98 0.69 0.30
C PHE A 37 3.29 1.91 1.18
N ILE A 38 3.00 1.84 2.48
CA ILE A 38 3.28 2.94 3.42
C ILE A 38 4.77 3.28 3.44
N ARG A 39 5.63 2.27 3.51
CA ARG A 39 7.09 2.45 3.48
C ARG A 39 7.52 3.20 2.22
N GLN A 40 7.02 2.80 1.05
CA GLN A 40 7.43 3.36 -0.23
C GLN A 40 6.81 4.73 -0.55
N HIS A 41 5.55 4.94 -0.17
CA HIS A 41 4.73 5.98 -0.79
C HIS A 41 4.13 6.99 0.18
N VAL A 42 4.23 6.82 1.50
CA VAL A 42 3.61 7.78 2.44
C VAL A 42 4.66 8.44 3.32
N PHE A 43 4.81 9.75 3.16
CA PHE A 43 5.64 10.56 4.04
C PHE A 43 5.26 12.04 4.00
N GLY A 44 4.49 12.49 5.01
CA GLY A 44 4.01 13.87 5.10
C GLY A 44 5.11 14.95 5.13
N ALA A 45 6.28 14.64 5.69
CA ALA A 45 7.41 15.58 5.80
C ALA A 45 8.44 15.46 4.66
N MET A 46 8.06 14.81 3.55
CA MET A 46 8.93 14.68 2.39
C MET A 46 9.19 16.04 1.73
N ASN A 47 10.38 16.20 1.14
CA ASN A 47 10.71 17.30 0.23
C ASN A 47 11.64 16.80 -0.88
N VAL A 48 11.87 17.63 -1.90
CA VAL A 48 12.60 17.23 -3.11
C VAL A 48 14.08 16.95 -2.88
N GLN A 49 14.68 17.49 -1.82
CA GLN A 49 16.10 17.29 -1.47
C GLN A 49 16.36 15.98 -0.69
N ARG A 50 15.29 15.30 -0.25
CA ARG A 50 15.39 14.13 0.64
C ARG A 50 15.31 12.79 -0.07
N CYS A 51 15.14 12.76 -1.40
CA CYS A 51 14.93 11.52 -2.16
C CYS A 51 15.99 10.44 -1.84
N ASP A 52 17.27 10.77 -1.97
CA ASP A 52 18.37 9.83 -1.71
C ASP A 52 18.33 9.28 -0.28
N SER A 53 18.21 10.18 0.70
CA SER A 53 18.19 9.81 2.11
C SER A 53 16.99 8.94 2.48
N GLU A 54 15.79 9.26 1.99
CA GLU A 54 14.58 8.54 2.35
C GLU A 54 14.51 7.19 1.64
N ILE A 55 14.85 7.13 0.36
CA ILE A 55 14.90 5.87 -0.40
C ILE A 55 15.94 4.92 0.19
N ARG A 56 17.11 5.41 0.57
CA ARG A 56 18.17 4.62 1.23
C ARG A 56 17.76 4.13 2.61
N THR A 57 17.36 5.03 3.51
CA THR A 57 17.00 4.67 4.90
C THR A 57 15.82 3.69 4.94
N ARG A 58 14.86 3.82 4.01
CA ARG A 58 13.70 2.93 3.91
C ARG A 58 13.96 1.67 3.09
N ARG A 59 15.17 1.49 2.53
CA ARG A 59 15.57 0.37 1.66
C ARG A 59 14.56 0.14 0.52
N ILE A 60 14.21 1.20 -0.21
CA ILE A 60 13.29 1.11 -1.35
C ILE A 60 14.08 0.64 -2.58
N THR A 61 13.76 -0.56 -3.06
CA THR A 61 14.44 -1.24 -4.17
C THR A 61 13.53 -1.45 -5.37
N GLY A 62 14.12 -1.65 -6.55
CA GLY A 62 13.38 -1.92 -7.79
C GLY A 62 12.66 -3.27 -7.76
N SER A 63 13.32 -4.30 -7.23
CA SER A 63 12.73 -5.62 -6.97
C SER A 63 12.80 -5.97 -5.48
N GLN A 64 11.89 -6.83 -5.01
CA GLN A 64 11.89 -7.27 -3.61
C GLN A 64 13.12 -8.11 -3.24
N ASN A 65 13.76 -8.72 -4.24
CA ASN A 65 14.79 -9.73 -4.06
C ASN A 65 16.18 -9.24 -4.47
N ASP A 66 16.35 -7.94 -4.74
CA ASP A 66 17.65 -7.38 -5.05
C ASP A 66 17.88 -6.05 -4.33
N ASN A 67 19.11 -5.57 -4.43
CA ASN A 67 19.53 -4.29 -3.88
C ASN A 67 19.54 -3.19 -4.95
N SER A 68 18.74 -3.34 -6.01
CA SER A 68 18.69 -2.39 -7.13
C SER A 68 18.08 -1.06 -6.71
N CYS A 69 18.51 0.02 -7.37
CA CYS A 69 17.83 1.30 -7.29
C CYS A 69 16.45 1.21 -7.95
N LYS A 70 15.43 1.87 -7.37
CA LYS A 70 14.08 1.90 -7.95
C LYS A 70 14.01 3.09 -8.90
N GLU A 71 13.74 2.87 -10.18
CA GLU A 71 13.76 3.94 -11.20
C GLU A 71 12.93 5.18 -10.84
N VAL A 72 11.70 4.96 -10.35
CA VAL A 72 10.79 6.02 -9.92
C VAL A 72 10.13 5.64 -8.61
N ASN A 73 10.08 6.57 -7.67
CA ASN A 73 9.29 6.43 -6.47
C ASN A 73 8.60 7.74 -6.09
N THR A 74 7.28 7.72 -6.02
CA THR A 74 6.50 8.87 -5.54
C THR A 74 6.17 8.75 -4.05
N PHE A 75 6.46 9.79 -3.29
CA PHE A 75 5.96 9.99 -1.92
C PHE A 75 4.76 10.93 -1.91
N ILE A 76 3.68 10.51 -1.27
CA ILE A 76 2.49 11.28 -0.99
C ILE A 76 2.72 12.05 0.31
N LEU A 77 2.58 13.39 0.25
CA LEU A 77 2.77 14.28 1.39
C LEU A 77 1.45 14.35 2.19
N ALA A 78 1.10 13.22 2.81
CA ALA A 78 -0.08 13.05 3.65
C ALA A 78 0.20 12.03 4.75
N ASN A 79 -0.76 11.84 5.66
CA ASN A 79 -0.73 10.77 6.64
C ASN A 79 -1.43 9.49 6.12
N ASN A 80 -1.19 8.36 6.80
CA ASN A 80 -1.72 7.05 6.39
C ASN A 80 -3.25 7.04 6.29
N ASN A 81 -3.97 7.73 7.18
CA ASN A 81 -5.44 7.76 7.19
C ASN A 81 -5.99 8.52 5.98
N GLN A 82 -5.37 9.64 5.61
CA GLN A 82 -5.75 10.41 4.42
C GLN A 82 -5.56 9.59 3.14
N VAL A 83 -4.47 8.82 3.03
CA VAL A 83 -4.22 7.96 1.86
C VAL A 83 -5.15 6.75 1.87
N LYS A 84 -5.38 6.12 3.04
CA LYS A 84 -6.33 5.02 3.18
C LYS A 84 -7.75 5.42 2.77
N ALA A 85 -8.15 6.67 3.04
CA ALA A 85 -9.46 7.16 2.66
C ALA A 85 -9.75 7.04 1.16
N VAL A 86 -8.73 7.00 0.29
CA VAL A 86 -8.91 6.77 -1.15
C VAL A 86 -9.59 5.42 -1.43
N CYS A 87 -9.29 4.38 -0.63
CA CYS A 87 -9.90 3.06 -0.74
C CYS A 87 -11.28 2.95 -0.07
N THR A 88 -11.64 3.89 0.82
CA THR A 88 -12.86 3.80 1.65
C THR A 88 -13.88 4.91 1.37
N GLY A 89 -13.91 5.43 0.13
CA GLY A 89 -14.88 6.43 -0.33
C GLY A 89 -14.31 7.80 -0.75
N GLY A 90 -13.01 8.04 -0.49
CA GLY A 90 -12.27 9.21 -0.95
C GLY A 90 -11.71 9.09 -2.37
N GLY A 91 -11.96 7.97 -3.05
CA GLY A 91 -11.55 7.70 -4.42
C GLY A 91 -12.68 7.16 -5.27
N THR A 92 -12.49 7.27 -6.59
CA THR A 92 -13.37 6.72 -7.63
C THR A 92 -12.66 5.54 -8.28
N ARG A 93 -13.32 4.38 -8.31
CA ARG A 93 -12.80 3.16 -8.94
C ARG A 93 -12.62 3.35 -10.45
N LEU A 94 -11.50 2.91 -11.00
CA LEU A 94 -11.24 3.02 -12.44
C LEU A 94 -12.02 1.94 -13.24
N PRO A 95 -12.56 2.27 -14.42
CA PRO A 95 -13.31 1.31 -15.24
C PRO A 95 -12.44 0.16 -15.77
N GLU A 96 -11.21 0.48 -16.16
CA GLU A 96 -10.28 -0.45 -16.83
C GLU A 96 -9.64 -1.46 -15.87
N ASN A 97 -9.47 -1.09 -14.59
CA ASN A 97 -8.95 -1.96 -13.55
C ASN A 97 -9.71 -1.71 -12.24
N ARG A 98 -10.50 -2.71 -11.83
CA ARG A 98 -11.38 -2.59 -10.67
C ARG A 98 -10.62 -2.48 -9.34
N ASP A 99 -9.34 -2.83 -9.28
CA ASP A 99 -8.56 -2.72 -8.05
C ASP A 99 -7.93 -1.32 -7.90
N LEU A 100 -7.93 -0.50 -8.96
CA LEU A 100 -7.38 0.85 -8.93
C LEU A 100 -8.44 1.90 -8.60
N TYR A 101 -8.06 2.82 -7.73
CA TYR A 101 -8.88 3.95 -7.30
C TYR A 101 -8.12 5.25 -7.53
N MET A 102 -8.74 6.17 -8.27
CA MET A 102 -8.27 7.54 -8.40
C MET A 102 -8.80 8.38 -7.24
N SER A 103 -7.94 9.12 -6.54
CA SER A 103 -8.37 10.03 -5.48
C SER A 103 -9.31 11.11 -6.02
N ASN A 104 -10.39 11.41 -5.28
CA ASN A 104 -11.36 12.45 -5.67
C ASN A 104 -10.76 13.86 -5.56
N LYS A 105 -9.85 14.07 -4.60
CA LYS A 105 -9.11 15.32 -4.39
C LYS A 105 -7.62 15.11 -4.71
N PRO A 106 -6.91 16.12 -5.22
CA PRO A 106 -5.49 16.01 -5.48
C PRO A 106 -4.69 15.95 -4.19
N PHE A 107 -3.54 15.29 -4.24
CA PHE A 107 -2.55 15.23 -3.17
C PHE A 107 -1.26 15.95 -3.60
N PRO A 108 -0.59 16.66 -2.68
CA PRO A 108 0.80 17.05 -2.88
C PRO A 108 1.68 15.80 -2.88
N VAL A 109 2.59 15.72 -3.85
CA VAL A 109 3.50 14.58 -3.99
C VAL A 109 4.93 15.06 -4.29
N VAL A 110 5.90 14.21 -3.97
CA VAL A 110 7.29 14.33 -4.42
C VAL A 110 7.63 13.04 -5.17
N THR A 111 7.89 13.17 -6.47
CA THR A 111 8.41 12.08 -7.30
C THR A 111 9.93 12.13 -7.30
N CYS A 112 10.56 11.02 -6.92
CA CYS A 112 11.99 10.82 -7.00
C CYS A 112 12.28 10.00 -8.25
N THR A 113 13.03 10.56 -9.19
CA THR A 113 13.46 9.87 -10.42
C THR A 113 14.95 9.60 -10.33
N LEU A 114 15.35 8.35 -10.55
CA LEU A 114 16.75 7.93 -10.54
C LEU A 114 17.53 8.72 -11.60
N ILE A 115 18.69 9.23 -11.22
CA ILE A 115 19.61 9.93 -12.14
C ILE A 115 20.97 9.25 -12.24
N SER A 116 21.37 8.48 -11.22
CA SER A 116 22.63 7.74 -11.20
C SER A 116 22.59 6.60 -10.16
N GLY A 117 23.41 5.58 -10.39
CA GLY A 117 23.58 4.43 -9.52
C GLY A 117 22.69 3.24 -9.88
N GLU A 118 23.24 2.03 -9.73
CA GLU A 118 22.52 0.78 -10.01
C GLU A 118 21.98 0.09 -8.76
N ARG A 119 22.71 0.23 -7.64
CA ARG A 119 22.41 -0.46 -6.37
C ARG A 119 22.69 0.44 -5.16
N HIS A 120 21.97 0.18 -4.08
CA HIS A 120 22.22 0.85 -2.80
C HIS A 120 23.65 0.57 -2.28
N PRO A 121 24.30 1.53 -1.61
CA PRO A 121 23.78 2.82 -1.16
C PRO A 121 23.98 3.97 -2.17
N LYS A 122 24.34 3.68 -3.43
CA LYS A 122 24.77 4.68 -4.42
C LYS A 122 23.63 5.22 -5.30
N CYS A 123 22.37 5.07 -4.88
CA CYS A 123 21.23 5.55 -5.65
C CYS A 123 21.07 7.05 -5.46
N GLU A 124 21.14 7.81 -6.54
CA GLU A 124 20.99 9.27 -6.56
C GLU A 124 19.75 9.65 -7.36
N TYR A 125 18.94 10.56 -6.82
CA TYR A 125 17.62 10.89 -7.33
C TYR A 125 17.44 12.40 -7.51
N ARG A 126 16.68 12.76 -8.54
CA ARG A 126 16.09 14.08 -8.68
C ARG A 126 14.67 14.08 -8.13
N GLY A 127 14.41 14.92 -7.13
CA GLY A 127 13.06 15.15 -6.62
C GLY A 127 12.29 16.20 -7.42
N HIS A 128 11.03 15.92 -7.72
CA HIS A 128 10.09 16.87 -8.34
C HIS A 128 8.80 16.94 -7.52
N ARG A 129 8.37 18.15 -7.17
CA ARG A 129 7.13 18.37 -6.41
C ARG A 129 6.01 18.72 -7.38
N SER A 130 4.85 18.09 -7.19
CA SER A 130 3.62 18.42 -7.92
C SER A 130 2.39 18.22 -7.03
N THR A 131 1.22 18.59 -7.54
CA THR A 131 -0.07 18.31 -6.93
C THR A 131 -0.96 17.68 -8.00
N ARG A 132 -1.44 16.46 -7.75
CA ARG A 132 -2.22 15.68 -8.73
C ARG A 132 -3.15 14.71 -8.04
N LYS A 133 -4.16 14.22 -8.77
CA LYS A 133 -4.87 13.02 -8.30
C LYS A 133 -3.92 11.84 -8.34
N ILE A 134 -3.97 11.01 -7.31
CA ILE A 134 -3.18 9.78 -7.22
C ILE A 134 -4.06 8.59 -7.60
N VAL A 135 -3.44 7.56 -8.16
CA VAL A 135 -4.10 6.28 -8.41
C VAL A 135 -3.43 5.23 -7.54
N VAL A 136 -4.24 4.54 -6.73
CA VAL A 136 -3.78 3.53 -5.78
C VAL A 136 -4.53 2.22 -5.99
N GLY A 137 -3.82 1.11 -5.89
CA GLY A 137 -4.44 -0.21 -5.84
C GLY A 137 -4.94 -0.50 -4.43
N CYS A 138 -6.21 -0.89 -4.29
CA CYS A 138 -6.84 -1.19 -3.02
C CYS A 138 -7.16 -2.68 -2.93
N ALA A 139 -6.68 -3.34 -1.87
CA ALA A 139 -7.13 -4.67 -1.48
C ALA A 139 -8.00 -4.52 -0.23
N ASP A 140 -9.29 -4.82 -0.38
CA ASP A 140 -10.33 -4.37 0.54
C ASP A 140 -10.21 -2.84 0.78
N ASP A 141 -10.13 -2.42 2.03
CA ASP A 141 -10.00 -1.02 2.45
C ASP A 141 -8.54 -0.52 2.50
N TRP A 142 -7.56 -1.28 2.00
CA TRP A 142 -6.14 -1.03 2.24
C TRP A 142 -5.38 -0.72 0.96
N PRO A 143 -4.64 0.42 0.90
CA PRO A 143 -3.82 0.72 -0.25
C PRO A 143 -2.59 -0.19 -0.29
N THR A 144 -2.39 -0.88 -1.40
CA THR A 144 -1.34 -1.89 -1.57
C THR A 144 -0.36 -1.57 -2.70
N HIS A 145 -0.70 -0.62 -3.57
CA HIS A 145 0.06 -0.25 -4.75
C HIS A 145 -0.14 1.23 -5.09
N TYR A 146 0.90 1.88 -5.61
CA TYR A 146 0.82 3.23 -6.19
C TYR A 146 1.07 3.11 -7.68
N GLU A 147 0.14 3.60 -8.50
CA GLU A 147 0.27 3.60 -9.95
C GLU A 147 1.10 4.82 -10.39
N GLU A 148 2.35 4.58 -10.79
CA GLU A 148 3.23 5.62 -11.33
C GLU A 148 2.79 6.03 -12.74
N GLY A 149 3.14 7.24 -13.18
CA GLY A 149 2.91 7.69 -14.56
C GLY A 149 1.48 8.16 -14.88
N VAL A 150 0.48 7.88 -14.03
CA VAL A 150 -0.87 8.44 -14.19
C VAL A 150 -0.89 9.88 -13.65
N ILE A 151 -1.03 10.84 -14.55
CA ILE A 151 -1.23 12.26 -14.24
C ILE A 151 -2.60 12.64 -14.82
N VAL A 152 -3.56 12.91 -13.93
CA VAL A 152 -4.92 13.36 -14.26
C VAL A 152 -5.23 14.65 -13.54
#